data_AF-G0UKW4-F1
#
_entry.id   AF-G0UKW4-F1
#
_cell.length_a   1.000
_cell.length_b   1.000
_cell.length_c   1.000
_cell.angle_alpha   90.00
_cell.angle_beta   90.00
_cell.angle_gamma   90.00
#
_symmetry.space_group_name_H-M   'P 1'
#
loop_
_entity.id
_entity.type
_entity.pdbx_description
1 polymer ?
#
loop_
_entity_poly.entity_id
_entity_poly.type
_entity_poly.pdbx_seq_one_letter_code
_entity_poly.pdbx_strand_id
1 'polypeptide(L)'
;MSAVDCSDSCSMSTVEGSVSLMVPPIKKLSKRAIINRWLNREEACENEPRTIPLGCAPFAWSAEGYPRNAVNNCRYSIVTFLPLSLFHQFRPFFNYFYLFLTATQFFDVLKVGFLVTYVSPLALVVLLSLIKDAVDDIKRYRRDKTINQEKVEKLLPDGEVTVISAADIQVGDLLLLHHGQRIPADCVLLRTSEACGTCFVRTDQLDGETDWKLRYALKGTQPLDDAALSRLRANIRCEPLHKDIYRFVGAFDISGKESEAISLQNTLWAHCVVASGSLVAAVIHTGVDTRSVMNRSKQSTKVGLIEHELNYLGILCLSVLVLISILLVGQQHFEGSWATMFFRFLILLSSIIPISMRVNVDLGRIWYAYAIGQDHNVPGMIARNTNIPEELGRL
;
A
#
# COMPACT_ATOMS: atom_id res chain seq x y z
N MET A 1 -13.36 -61.45 -13.21
CA MET A 1 -14.02 -61.69 -14.51
C MET A 1 -15.39 -62.25 -14.15
N SER A 2 -16.53 -61.60 -14.37
CA SER A 2 -16.89 -60.54 -15.31
C SER A 2 -18.14 -59.85 -14.80
N ALA A 3 -18.31 -58.57 -15.13
CA ALA A 3 -19.40 -57.70 -14.73
C ALA A 3 -20.77 -58.16 -15.26
N VAL A 4 -21.82 -57.81 -14.50
CA VAL A 4 -23.22 -57.81 -14.93
C VAL A 4 -23.61 -56.34 -15.11
N ASP A 5 -23.78 -55.92 -16.37
CA ASP A 5 -24.39 -54.64 -16.73
C ASP A 5 -25.84 -54.90 -17.15
N CYS A 6 -26.77 -54.25 -16.47
CA CYS A 6 -28.17 -54.08 -16.88
C CYS A 6 -28.54 -52.62 -16.66
N SER A 7 -28.81 -51.89 -17.74
CA SER A 7 -29.92 -50.92 -17.78
C SER A 7 -30.02 -50.27 -19.16
N ASP A 8 -31.12 -50.58 -19.84
CA ASP A 8 -31.65 -49.92 -21.02
C ASP A 8 -32.20 -48.51 -20.71
N SER A 9 -31.94 -47.60 -21.66
CA SER A 9 -32.78 -46.51 -22.18
C SER A 9 -33.57 -45.59 -21.23
N CYS A 10 -33.27 -44.28 -21.30
CA CYS A 10 -34.34 -43.28 -21.45
C CYS A 10 -33.85 -42.03 -22.20
N SER A 11 -34.62 -41.70 -23.24
CA SER A 11 -34.50 -40.58 -24.17
C SER A 11 -34.41 -39.20 -23.50
N MET A 12 -33.37 -38.43 -23.83
CA MET A 12 -33.39 -36.98 -23.64
C MET A 12 -34.13 -36.32 -24.80
N SER A 13 -35.40 -36.00 -24.57
CA SER A 13 -36.16 -35.06 -25.37
C SER A 13 -35.59 -33.65 -25.23
N THR A 14 -35.41 -33.01 -26.38
CA THR A 14 -35.19 -31.58 -26.59
C THR A 14 -36.10 -30.67 -25.77
N VAL A 15 -35.52 -29.71 -25.03
CA VAL A 15 -36.17 -28.45 -24.63
C VAL A 15 -35.18 -27.30 -24.82
N GLU A 16 -35.37 -26.60 -25.94
CA GLU A 16 -35.30 -25.14 -26.16
C GLU A 16 -34.32 -24.26 -25.35
N GLY A 17 -33.26 -23.83 -26.05
CA GLY A 17 -32.83 -22.43 -26.19
C GLY A 17 -32.98 -21.44 -25.03
N SER A 18 -32.01 -21.42 -24.10
CA SER A 18 -31.66 -20.20 -23.35
C SER A 18 -30.15 -20.06 -23.32
N VAL A 19 -29.61 -19.01 -23.93
CA VAL A 19 -28.17 -18.72 -23.94
C VAL A 19 -27.74 -18.35 -22.50
N SER A 20 -27.38 -19.35 -21.70
CA SER A 20 -26.92 -19.14 -20.34
C SER A 20 -25.50 -18.57 -20.35
N LEU A 21 -25.31 -17.35 -19.86
CA LEU A 21 -23.98 -16.76 -19.69
C LEU A 21 -23.11 -17.63 -18.78
N MET A 22 -21.96 -18.08 -19.28
CA MET A 22 -21.00 -18.88 -18.51
C MET A 22 -20.59 -18.15 -17.24
N VAL A 23 -20.65 -18.83 -16.09
CA VAL A 23 -20.13 -18.33 -14.82
C VAL A 23 -18.63 -18.63 -14.77
N PRO A 24 -17.76 -17.61 -14.61
CA PRO A 24 -16.33 -17.83 -14.51
C PRO A 24 -15.96 -18.61 -13.24
N PRO A 25 -14.88 -19.40 -13.25
CA PRO A 25 -14.45 -20.16 -12.09
C PRO A 25 -14.04 -19.25 -10.93
N ILE A 26 -14.30 -19.70 -9.69
CA ILE A 26 -13.87 -18.99 -8.48
C ILE A 26 -12.34 -19.02 -8.40
N LYS A 27 -11.73 -17.82 -8.36
CA LYS A 27 -10.29 -17.67 -8.20
C LYS A 27 -9.90 -17.99 -6.77
N LYS A 28 -8.97 -18.95 -6.58
CA LYS A 28 -8.42 -19.30 -5.25
C LYS A 28 -7.26 -18.38 -4.90
N LEU A 29 -7.21 -17.91 -3.66
CA LEU A 29 -6.06 -17.17 -3.12
C LEU A 29 -4.83 -18.08 -3.07
N SER A 30 -3.75 -17.66 -3.73
CA SER A 30 -2.46 -18.34 -3.64
C SER A 30 -1.87 -18.21 -2.22
N LYS A 31 -1.17 -19.25 -1.74
CA LYS A 31 -0.44 -19.19 -0.45
C LYS A 31 0.51 -18.00 -0.39
N ARG A 32 1.15 -17.65 -1.52
CA ARG A 32 2.03 -16.47 -1.62
C ARG A 32 1.26 -15.17 -1.41
N ALA A 33 0.06 -15.04 -1.96
CA ALA A 33 -0.78 -13.86 -1.80
C ALA A 33 -1.20 -13.68 -0.32
N ILE A 34 -1.50 -14.77 0.38
CA ILE A 34 -1.84 -14.74 1.82
C ILE A 34 -0.65 -14.25 2.66
N ILE A 35 0.56 -14.76 2.38
CA ILE A 35 1.78 -14.33 3.07
C ILE A 35 2.07 -12.85 2.78
N ASN A 36 2.00 -12.45 1.51
CA ASN A 36 2.22 -11.07 1.09
C ASN A 36 1.22 -10.11 1.74
N ARG A 37 -0.05 -10.50 1.85
CA ARG A 37 -1.07 -9.77 2.61
C ARG A 37 -0.64 -9.56 4.05
N TRP A 38 -0.22 -10.61 4.74
CA TRP A 38 0.18 -10.54 6.14
C TRP A 38 1.43 -9.67 6.38
N LEU A 39 2.30 -9.61 5.37
CA LEU A 39 3.51 -8.80 5.37
C LEU A 39 3.30 -7.36 4.85
N ASN A 40 2.07 -6.93 4.53
CA ASN A 40 1.77 -5.65 3.88
C ASN A 40 2.55 -5.44 2.56
N ARG A 41 2.68 -6.49 1.75
CA ARG A 41 3.39 -6.50 0.46
C ARG A 41 2.51 -7.03 -0.68
N GLU A 42 1.23 -6.66 -0.69
CA GLU A 42 0.35 -6.97 -1.81
C GLU A 42 0.82 -6.18 -3.05
N GLU A 43 0.90 -6.87 -4.19
CA GLU A 43 1.28 -6.29 -5.49
C GLU A 43 0.24 -6.74 -6.52
N ALA A 44 -0.09 -5.87 -7.47
CA ALA A 44 -1.06 -6.15 -8.52
C ALA A 44 -0.58 -7.27 -9.44
N CYS A 45 -1.49 -8.14 -9.89
CA CYS A 45 -1.18 -9.20 -10.83
C CYS A 45 -1.52 -8.76 -12.27
N GLU A 46 -0.52 -8.24 -12.99
CA GLU A 46 -0.68 -7.54 -14.28
C GLU A 46 -1.06 -8.45 -15.47
N ASN A 47 -0.91 -9.78 -15.37
CA ASN A 47 -0.87 -10.65 -16.55
C ASN A 47 -2.16 -11.46 -16.83
N GLU A 48 -3.22 -11.33 -16.03
CA GLU A 48 -4.44 -12.13 -16.19
C GLU A 48 -5.65 -11.28 -16.60
N PRO A 49 -6.33 -11.58 -17.72
CA PRO A 49 -7.62 -10.97 -18.03
C PRO A 49 -8.67 -11.41 -17.02
N ARG A 50 -9.70 -10.58 -16.83
CA ARG A 50 -10.72 -10.79 -15.78
C ARG A 50 -12.10 -10.89 -16.39
N THR A 51 -12.88 -11.86 -15.92
CA THR A 51 -14.31 -11.95 -16.20
C THR A 51 -15.06 -11.87 -14.87
N ILE A 52 -15.90 -10.86 -14.74
CA ILE A 52 -16.63 -10.55 -13.51
C ILE A 52 -18.12 -10.77 -13.79
N PRO A 53 -18.75 -11.75 -13.13
CA PRO A 53 -20.17 -11.99 -13.30
C PRO A 53 -20.98 -11.05 -12.38
N LEU A 54 -21.97 -10.37 -12.96
CA LEU A 54 -23.02 -9.64 -12.24
C LEU A 54 -24.27 -10.51 -12.14
N GLY A 55 -25.04 -10.33 -11.06
CA GLY A 55 -26.31 -11.02 -10.84
C GLY A 55 -26.16 -12.52 -10.54
N CYS A 56 -24.99 -12.97 -10.10
CA CYS A 56 -24.77 -14.36 -9.65
C CYS A 56 -25.06 -14.50 -8.16
N ALA A 57 -25.64 -15.64 -7.77
CA ALA A 57 -25.80 -15.97 -6.37
C ALA A 57 -24.42 -16.21 -5.70
N PRO A 58 -24.26 -15.90 -4.40
CA PRO A 58 -22.97 -16.03 -3.69
C PRO A 58 -22.37 -17.45 -3.70
N PHE A 59 -23.21 -18.48 -3.84
CA PHE A 59 -22.75 -19.87 -3.94
C PHE A 59 -22.14 -20.19 -5.32
N ALA A 60 -22.51 -19.45 -6.36
CA ALA A 60 -22.07 -19.70 -7.74
C ALA A 60 -20.75 -19.00 -8.06
N TRP A 61 -20.51 -17.83 -7.47
CA TRP A 61 -19.28 -17.07 -7.66
C TRP A 61 -18.95 -16.22 -6.44
N SER A 62 -17.66 -16.06 -6.15
CA SER A 62 -17.16 -15.26 -5.05
C SER A 62 -15.94 -14.43 -5.46
N ALA A 63 -15.88 -13.21 -4.93
CA ALA A 63 -14.78 -12.29 -5.13
C ALA A 63 -13.56 -12.58 -4.22
N GLU A 64 -13.57 -13.66 -3.43
CA GLU A 64 -12.49 -14.00 -2.48
C GLU A 64 -11.08 -14.08 -3.11
N GLY A 65 -10.99 -14.41 -4.39
CA GLY A 65 -9.73 -14.47 -5.14
C GLY A 65 -9.12 -13.11 -5.52
N TYR A 66 -9.83 -12.01 -5.28
CA TYR A 66 -9.41 -10.64 -5.59
C TYR A 66 -8.89 -9.91 -4.35
N PRO A 67 -8.05 -8.88 -4.51
CA PRO A 67 -7.60 -8.08 -3.37
C PRO A 67 -8.76 -7.34 -2.70
N ARG A 68 -8.61 -7.10 -1.39
CA ARG A 68 -9.59 -6.31 -0.63
C ARG A 68 -9.44 -4.84 -0.99
N ASN A 69 -10.52 -4.07 -0.86
CA ASN A 69 -10.48 -2.63 -1.09
C ASN A 69 -9.89 -1.83 0.09
N ALA A 70 -9.49 -2.50 1.17
CA ALA A 70 -8.87 -1.86 2.32
C ALA A 70 -7.53 -1.20 1.94
N VAL A 71 -7.43 0.11 2.17
CA VAL A 71 -6.21 0.90 2.02
C VAL A 71 -5.29 0.60 3.21
N ASN A 72 -4.02 0.30 2.91
CA ASN A 72 -2.99 0.09 3.91
C ASN A 72 -1.68 0.77 3.47
N ASN A 73 -1.38 1.91 4.06
CA ASN A 73 -0.13 2.67 3.89
C ASN A 73 0.82 2.48 5.09
N CYS A 74 0.52 1.54 6.00
CA CYS A 74 1.40 1.19 7.10
C CYS A 74 2.61 0.44 6.56
N ARG A 75 3.80 0.90 6.94
CA ARG A 75 5.05 0.30 6.47
C ARG A 75 5.28 -1.05 7.12
N TYR A 76 4.83 -1.20 8.36
CA TYR A 76 5.06 -2.39 9.15
C TYR A 76 3.74 -3.09 9.48
N SER A 77 3.82 -4.41 9.55
CA SER A 77 2.84 -5.22 10.26
C SER A 77 3.29 -5.31 11.72
N ILE A 78 2.39 -5.70 12.63
CA ILE A 78 2.71 -5.87 14.05
C ILE A 78 3.94 -6.78 14.25
N VAL A 79 4.07 -7.83 13.42
CA VAL A 79 5.21 -8.76 13.51
C VAL A 79 6.44 -8.27 12.75
N THR A 80 6.27 -7.58 11.62
CA THR A 80 7.42 -7.09 10.83
C THR A 80 8.01 -5.81 11.39
N PHE A 81 7.32 -5.11 12.29
CA PHE A 81 7.75 -3.85 12.88
C PHE A 81 9.14 -3.94 13.50
N LEU A 82 9.31 -4.76 14.54
CA LEU A 82 10.56 -4.85 15.26
C LEU A 82 11.74 -5.33 14.39
N PRO A 83 11.68 -6.49 13.70
CA PRO A 83 12.84 -6.98 12.95
C PRO A 83 13.21 -6.06 11.78
N LEU A 84 12.22 -5.53 11.05
CA LEU A 84 12.49 -4.69 9.89
C LEU A 84 12.90 -3.27 10.30
N SER A 85 12.27 -2.68 11.32
CA SER A 85 12.66 -1.37 11.83
C SER A 85 14.07 -1.41 12.42
N LEU A 86 14.42 -2.45 13.21
CA LEU A 86 15.80 -2.65 13.68
C LEU A 86 16.79 -2.78 12.52
N PHE A 87 16.48 -3.61 11.52
CA PHE A 87 17.35 -3.76 10.36
C PHE A 87 17.58 -2.43 9.64
N HIS A 88 16.54 -1.61 9.50
CA HIS A 88 16.66 -0.27 8.93
C HIS A 88 17.46 0.67 9.82
N GLN A 89 17.27 0.61 11.13
CA GLN A 89 17.98 1.42 12.09
C GLN A 89 19.47 1.09 12.13
N PHE A 90 19.88 -0.15 11.83
CA PHE A 90 21.32 -0.48 11.77
C PHE A 90 21.98 -0.16 10.43
N ARG A 91 21.24 0.21 9.36
CA ARG A 91 21.87 0.58 8.07
C ARG A 91 22.83 1.79 8.14
N PRO A 92 22.54 2.86 8.90
CA PRO A 92 23.45 4.00 9.05
C PRO A 92 24.78 3.61 9.71
N PHE A 93 25.86 4.29 9.29
CA PHE A 93 27.23 4.01 9.74
C PHE A 93 27.40 4.06 11.26
N PHE A 94 26.85 5.09 11.92
CA PHE A 94 26.99 5.26 13.37
C PHE A 94 26.49 4.06 14.16
N ASN A 95 25.35 3.48 13.78
CA ASN A 95 24.78 2.37 14.53
C ASN A 95 25.60 1.08 14.36
N TYR A 96 26.18 0.84 13.18
CA TYR A 96 27.16 -0.24 13.02
C TYR A 96 28.44 -0.01 13.82
N PHE A 97 28.98 1.21 13.82
CA PHE A 97 30.18 1.55 14.60
C PHE A 97 29.96 1.33 16.10
N TYR A 98 28.85 1.81 16.65
CA TYR A 98 28.53 1.62 18.06
C TYR A 98 28.17 0.19 18.43
N LEU A 99 27.56 -0.57 17.51
CA LEU A 99 27.38 -2.00 17.66
C LEU A 99 28.74 -2.73 17.74
N PHE A 100 29.70 -2.36 16.89
CA PHE A 100 31.05 -2.89 16.92
C PHE A 100 31.76 -2.57 18.25
N LEU A 101 31.71 -1.32 18.73
CA LEU A 101 32.27 -0.94 20.03
C LEU A 101 31.64 -1.74 21.18
N THR A 102 30.32 -1.93 21.14
CA THR A 102 29.60 -2.71 22.15
C THR A 102 30.00 -4.19 22.10
N ALA A 103 30.10 -4.76 20.89
CA ALA A 103 30.51 -6.15 20.68
C ALA A 103 31.92 -6.43 21.21
N THR A 104 32.86 -5.48 21.04
CA THR A 104 34.23 -5.65 21.55
C THR A 104 34.29 -5.70 23.08
N GLN A 105 33.34 -5.11 23.81
CA GLN A 105 33.32 -5.15 25.28
C GLN A 105 32.93 -6.50 25.89
N PHE A 106 32.38 -7.43 25.09
CA PHE A 106 32.12 -8.80 25.53
C PHE A 106 33.39 -9.65 25.61
N PHE A 107 34.49 -9.20 24.99
CA PHE A 107 35.77 -9.88 25.07
C PHE A 107 36.63 -9.25 26.17
N ASP A 108 36.90 -10.01 27.24
CA ASP A 108 37.67 -9.51 28.39
C ASP A 108 39.04 -8.96 28.02
N VAL A 109 39.66 -9.48 26.95
CA VAL A 109 40.95 -9.01 26.42
C VAL A 109 40.86 -7.57 25.87
N LEU A 110 39.70 -7.18 25.32
CA LEU A 110 39.47 -5.88 24.68
C LEU A 110 38.70 -4.90 25.57
N LYS A 111 38.19 -5.36 26.70
CA LYS A 111 37.38 -4.58 27.63
C LYS A 111 38.18 -3.44 28.25
N VAL A 112 37.74 -2.20 28.03
CA VAL A 112 38.37 -0.98 28.57
C VAL A 112 37.56 -0.39 29.72
N GLY A 113 36.24 -0.56 29.70
CA GLY A 113 35.33 0.01 30.70
C GLY A 113 34.16 -0.90 31.05
N PHE A 114 33.17 -0.32 31.74
CA PHE A 114 31.94 -1.03 32.08
C PHE A 114 31.07 -1.23 30.84
N LEU A 115 30.53 -2.43 30.65
CA LEU A 115 29.70 -2.75 29.48
C LEU A 115 28.48 -1.82 29.32
N VAL A 116 27.93 -1.35 30.45
CA VAL A 116 26.80 -0.41 30.50
C VAL A 116 27.11 0.92 29.78
N THR A 117 28.35 1.42 29.83
CA THR A 117 28.70 2.72 29.21
C THR A 117 28.67 2.66 27.68
N TYR A 118 28.74 1.47 27.08
CA TYR A 118 28.69 1.27 25.63
C TYR A 118 27.30 0.83 25.17
N VAL A 119 26.64 -0.07 25.93
CA VAL A 119 25.28 -0.53 25.62
C VAL A 119 24.26 0.58 25.80
N SER A 120 24.34 1.35 26.89
CA SER A 120 23.29 2.31 27.25
C SER A 120 23.05 3.39 26.19
N PRO A 121 24.08 4.06 25.63
CA PRO A 121 23.87 5.06 24.59
C PRO A 121 23.30 4.47 23.29
N LEU A 122 23.80 3.30 22.86
CA LEU A 122 23.30 2.61 21.68
C LEU A 122 21.83 2.20 21.84
N ALA A 123 21.49 1.61 23.00
CA ALA A 123 20.13 1.20 23.32
C ALA A 123 19.17 2.40 23.32
N LEU A 124 19.59 3.55 23.87
CA LEU A 124 18.80 4.78 23.88
C LEU A 124 18.53 5.30 22.47
N VAL A 125 19.55 5.35 21.60
CA VAL A 125 19.39 5.77 20.19
C VAL A 125 18.39 4.87 19.47
N VAL A 126 18.59 3.55 19.55
CA VAL A 126 17.71 2.58 18.90
C VAL A 126 16.29 2.69 19.44
N LEU A 127 16.12 2.81 20.76
CA LEU A 127 14.80 2.94 21.38
C LEU A 127 14.07 4.21 20.91
N LEU A 128 14.74 5.36 20.89
CA LEU A 128 14.13 6.60 20.41
C LEU A 128 13.70 6.51 18.95
N SER A 129 14.53 5.91 18.10
CA SER A 129 14.19 5.71 16.69
C SER A 129 13.03 4.72 16.50
N LEU A 130 12.98 3.63 17.29
CA LEU A 130 11.85 2.69 17.27
C LEU A 130 10.55 3.36 17.71
N ILE A 131 10.58 4.18 18.78
CA ILE A 131 9.41 4.93 19.26
C ILE A 131 8.92 5.89 18.16
N LYS A 132 9.85 6.62 17.52
CA LYS A 132 9.54 7.53 16.41
C LYS A 132 8.87 6.80 15.25
N ASP A 133 9.46 5.70 14.78
CA ASP A 133 8.92 4.88 13.70
C ASP A 133 7.52 4.34 14.06
N ALA A 134 7.33 3.89 15.31
CA ALA A 134 6.03 3.41 15.80
C ALA A 134 4.97 4.51 15.77
N VAL A 135 5.30 5.71 16.26
CA VAL A 135 4.36 6.85 16.27
C VAL A 135 3.95 7.23 14.85
N ASP A 136 4.88 7.26 13.91
CA ASP A 136 4.59 7.59 12.51
C ASP A 136 3.73 6.53 11.83
N ASP A 137 3.95 5.25 12.11
CA ASP A 137 3.13 4.17 11.55
C ASP A 137 1.73 4.14 12.19
N ILE A 138 1.59 4.42 13.49
CA ILE A 138 0.28 4.58 14.17
C ILE A 138 -0.51 5.73 13.54
N LYS A 139 0.14 6.86 13.22
CA LYS A 139 -0.50 7.99 12.53
C LYS A 139 -0.93 7.63 11.10
N ARG A 140 -0.22 6.75 10.40
CA ARG A 140 -0.66 6.20 9.09
C ARG A 140 -1.88 5.31 9.26
N TYR A 141 -1.80 4.37 10.21
CA TYR A 141 -2.90 3.45 10.52
C TYR A 141 -4.21 4.19 10.84
N ARG A 142 -4.16 5.25 11.67
CA ARG A 142 -5.36 6.03 12.01
C ARG A 142 -5.99 6.70 10.78
N ARG A 143 -5.17 7.23 9.86
CA ARG A 143 -5.67 7.85 8.61
C ARG A 143 -6.27 6.82 7.67
N ASP A 144 -5.60 5.69 7.51
CA ASP A 144 -6.08 4.58 6.70
C ASP A 144 -7.40 4.04 7.25
N LYS A 145 -7.52 3.93 8.57
CA LYS A 145 -8.76 3.54 9.25
C LYS A 145 -9.92 4.48 8.93
N THR A 146 -9.70 5.80 8.93
CA THR A 146 -10.74 6.78 8.55
C THR A 146 -11.23 6.56 7.12
N ILE A 147 -10.31 6.33 6.17
CA ILE A 147 -10.66 6.08 4.76
C ILE A 147 -11.40 4.75 4.62
N ASN A 148 -10.92 3.69 5.27
CA ASN A 148 -11.51 2.36 5.22
C ASN A 148 -12.92 2.30 5.83
N GLN A 149 -13.23 3.22 6.76
CA GLN A 149 -14.53 3.33 7.42
C GLN A 149 -15.49 4.30 6.71
N GLU A 150 -15.09 4.90 5.59
CA GLU A 150 -15.98 5.73 4.78
C GLU A 150 -17.18 4.89 4.31
N LYS A 151 -18.38 5.46 4.43
CA LYS A 151 -19.63 4.76 4.12
C LYS A 151 -19.95 4.88 2.64
N VAL A 152 -20.32 3.76 2.02
CA VAL A 152 -20.69 3.67 0.61
C VAL A 152 -21.98 2.87 0.48
N GLU A 153 -22.88 3.33 -0.40
CA GLU A 153 -24.14 2.64 -0.69
C GLU A 153 -23.90 1.54 -1.73
N LYS A 154 -24.41 0.35 -1.41
CA LYS A 154 -24.35 -0.85 -2.23
C LYS A 154 -25.76 -1.33 -2.54
N LEU A 155 -26.02 -1.59 -3.81
CA LEU A 155 -27.25 -2.16 -4.30
C LEU A 155 -27.21 -3.68 -4.16
N LEU A 156 -28.15 -4.24 -3.42
CA LEU A 156 -28.28 -5.67 -3.19
C LEU A 156 -29.11 -6.36 -4.28
N PRO A 157 -28.97 -7.69 -4.48
CA PRO A 157 -29.68 -8.44 -5.50
C PRO A 157 -31.21 -8.42 -5.40
N ASP A 158 -31.76 -8.18 -4.21
CA ASP A 158 -33.20 -7.99 -3.98
C ASP A 158 -33.72 -6.64 -4.51
N GLY A 159 -32.82 -5.68 -4.71
CA GLY A 159 -33.10 -4.30 -5.09
C GLY A 159 -33.04 -3.32 -3.92
N GLU A 160 -32.73 -3.79 -2.70
CA GLU A 160 -32.54 -2.92 -1.54
C GLU A 160 -31.15 -2.25 -1.56
N VAL A 161 -31.05 -1.10 -0.92
CA VAL A 161 -29.78 -0.38 -0.76
C VAL A 161 -29.28 -0.57 0.66
N THR A 162 -28.03 -0.99 0.79
CA THR A 162 -27.34 -1.13 2.09
C THR A 162 -26.11 -0.27 2.14
N VAL A 163 -25.73 0.14 3.34
CA VAL A 163 -24.53 0.94 3.56
C VAL A 163 -23.41 0.03 4.06
N ILE A 164 -22.32 -0.04 3.31
CA ILE A 164 -21.12 -0.80 3.66
C ILE A 164 -19.93 0.14 3.90
N SER A 165 -18.88 -0.38 4.53
CA SER A 165 -17.62 0.35 4.62
C SER A 165 -16.82 0.26 3.33
N ALA A 166 -16.04 1.28 3.00
CA ALA A 166 -15.21 1.31 1.81
C ALA A 166 -14.22 0.12 1.73
N ALA A 167 -13.77 -0.39 2.88
CA ALA A 167 -12.89 -1.55 2.96
C ALA A 167 -13.58 -2.88 2.61
N ASP A 168 -14.90 -2.97 2.78
CA ASP A 168 -15.68 -4.18 2.55
C ASP A 168 -16.17 -4.31 1.09
N ILE A 169 -15.89 -3.32 0.24
CA ILE A 169 -16.22 -3.34 -1.19
C ILE A 169 -15.49 -4.50 -1.88
N GLN A 170 -16.24 -5.27 -2.66
CA GLN A 170 -15.73 -6.40 -3.43
C GLN A 170 -15.92 -6.20 -4.93
N VAL A 171 -15.12 -6.93 -5.72
CA VAL A 171 -15.26 -6.98 -7.18
C VAL A 171 -16.62 -7.57 -7.53
N GLY A 172 -17.35 -6.93 -8.45
CA GLY A 172 -18.72 -7.31 -8.83
C GLY A 172 -19.82 -6.64 -8.01
N ASP A 173 -19.48 -5.89 -6.96
CA ASP A 173 -20.47 -5.10 -6.22
C ASP A 173 -21.04 -3.97 -7.08
N LEU A 174 -22.32 -3.69 -6.89
CA LEU A 174 -23.01 -2.55 -7.49
C LEU A 174 -23.05 -1.41 -6.48
N LEU A 175 -22.36 -0.31 -6.77
CA LEU A 175 -22.30 0.85 -5.91
C LEU A 175 -23.26 1.93 -6.41
N LEU A 176 -24.01 2.52 -5.48
CA LEU A 176 -24.78 3.73 -5.71
C LEU A 176 -23.93 4.92 -5.26
N LEU A 177 -23.56 5.78 -6.21
CA LEU A 177 -22.67 6.92 -5.97
C LEU A 177 -23.41 8.21 -6.26
N HIS A 178 -23.24 9.20 -5.39
CA HIS A 178 -23.92 10.49 -5.47
C HIS A 178 -22.96 11.63 -5.83
N HIS A 179 -23.53 12.75 -6.27
CA HIS A 179 -22.80 13.99 -6.52
C HIS A 179 -21.91 14.40 -5.33
N GLY A 180 -20.65 14.72 -5.62
CA GLY A 180 -19.65 15.15 -4.65
C GLY A 180 -18.95 14.01 -3.91
N GLN A 181 -19.39 12.76 -4.11
CA GLN A 181 -18.78 11.58 -3.49
C GLN A 181 -17.52 11.14 -4.24
N ARG A 182 -16.54 10.65 -3.49
CA ARG A 182 -15.34 10.01 -4.04
C ARG A 182 -15.67 8.58 -4.47
N ILE A 183 -15.15 8.20 -5.62
CA ILE A 183 -15.30 6.85 -6.14
C ILE A 183 -14.31 5.93 -5.40
N PRO A 184 -14.77 4.89 -4.69
CA PRO A 184 -13.92 4.13 -3.76
C PRO A 184 -13.09 3.01 -4.41
N ALA A 185 -13.42 2.61 -5.65
CA ALA A 185 -12.78 1.53 -6.40
C ALA A 185 -12.91 1.80 -7.91
N ASP A 186 -12.16 1.09 -8.76
CA ASP A 186 -12.33 1.24 -10.21
C ASP A 186 -13.62 0.54 -10.63
N CYS A 187 -14.50 1.25 -11.34
CA CYS A 187 -15.84 0.79 -11.69
C CYS A 187 -16.16 1.01 -13.18
N VAL A 188 -17.17 0.29 -13.66
CA VAL A 188 -17.85 0.54 -14.95
C VAL A 188 -19.21 1.17 -14.66
N LEU A 189 -19.51 2.26 -15.37
CA LEU A 189 -20.75 2.99 -15.25
C LEU A 189 -21.90 2.23 -15.95
N LEU A 190 -22.87 1.77 -15.17
CA LEU A 190 -24.03 1.02 -15.68
C LEU A 190 -25.23 1.92 -15.93
N ARG A 191 -25.50 2.87 -15.02
CA ARG A 191 -26.67 3.74 -15.10
C ARG A 191 -26.36 5.10 -14.50
N THR A 192 -26.94 6.15 -15.05
CA THR A 192 -26.97 7.48 -14.44
C THR A 192 -28.40 7.96 -14.22
N SER A 193 -28.58 8.95 -13.35
CA SER A 193 -29.86 9.67 -13.17
C SER A 193 -30.23 10.52 -14.38
N GLU A 194 -29.27 10.86 -15.24
CA GLU A 194 -29.48 11.65 -16.46
C GLU A 194 -30.07 10.77 -17.57
N ALA A 195 -31.15 11.20 -18.21
CA ALA A 195 -31.82 10.43 -19.26
C ALA A 195 -30.89 10.09 -20.45
N CYS A 196 -29.92 10.96 -20.75
CA CYS A 196 -28.93 10.75 -21.81
C CYS A 196 -27.84 9.72 -21.47
N GLY A 197 -27.81 9.19 -20.23
CA GLY A 197 -26.77 8.25 -19.79
C GLY A 197 -25.40 8.91 -19.59
N THR A 198 -25.34 10.22 -19.43
CA THR A 198 -24.10 10.98 -19.25
C THR A 198 -23.81 11.24 -17.77
N CYS A 199 -22.53 11.30 -17.42
CA CYS A 199 -22.05 11.70 -16.10
C CYS A 199 -20.76 12.52 -16.25
N PHE A 200 -20.58 13.50 -15.39
CA PHE A 200 -19.32 14.23 -15.28
C PHE A 200 -18.52 13.72 -14.08
N VAL A 201 -17.23 13.57 -14.27
CA VAL A 201 -16.29 13.12 -13.23
C VAL A 201 -15.12 14.07 -13.19
N ARG A 202 -14.71 14.47 -11.99
CA ARG A 202 -13.50 15.26 -11.77
C ARG A 202 -12.32 14.32 -11.52
N THR A 203 -11.23 14.54 -12.25
CA THR A 203 -10.01 13.70 -12.22
C THR A 203 -8.81 14.39 -11.60
N ASP A 204 -9.03 15.54 -10.94
CA ASP A 204 -8.00 16.40 -10.34
C ASP A 204 -7.02 15.65 -9.42
N GLN A 205 -7.47 14.59 -8.74
CA GLN A 205 -6.65 13.78 -7.84
C GLN A 205 -5.80 12.70 -8.56
N LEU A 206 -6.07 12.42 -9.83
CA LEU A 206 -5.42 11.36 -10.62
C LEU A 206 -4.38 11.91 -11.58
N ASP A 207 -4.73 12.92 -12.39
CA ASP A 207 -3.89 13.51 -13.43
C ASP A 207 -3.57 15.00 -13.19
N GLY A 208 -4.24 15.64 -12.22
CA GLY A 208 -4.09 17.07 -11.94
C GLY A 208 -4.92 17.97 -12.84
N GLU A 209 -5.74 17.41 -13.73
CA GLU A 209 -6.61 18.20 -14.61
C GLU A 209 -7.85 18.69 -13.85
N THR A 210 -8.19 19.97 -14.01
CA THR A 210 -9.36 20.59 -13.36
C THR A 210 -10.66 20.39 -14.13
N ASP A 211 -10.56 20.01 -15.40
CA ASP A 211 -11.68 19.90 -16.31
C ASP A 211 -12.55 18.69 -15.98
N TRP A 212 -13.85 18.85 -16.15
CA TRP A 212 -14.79 17.74 -15.99
C TRP A 212 -14.66 16.79 -17.17
N LYS A 213 -14.52 15.50 -16.88
CA LYS A 213 -14.48 14.44 -17.87
C LYS A 213 -15.86 13.82 -18.03
N LEU A 214 -16.37 13.84 -19.25
CA LEU A 214 -17.63 13.22 -19.61
C LEU A 214 -17.47 11.69 -19.69
N ARG A 215 -18.39 10.97 -19.05
CA ARG A 215 -18.51 9.52 -19.04
C ARG A 215 -19.91 9.11 -19.48
N TYR A 216 -20.04 7.91 -20.04
CA TYR A 216 -21.30 7.36 -20.54
C TYR A 216 -21.62 6.02 -19.87
N ALA A 217 -22.87 5.87 -19.45
CA ALA A 217 -23.42 4.59 -19.06
C ALA A 217 -23.50 3.64 -20.26
N LEU A 218 -23.46 2.33 -19.99
CA LEU A 218 -23.69 1.32 -21.01
C LEU A 218 -25.12 1.42 -21.53
N LYS A 219 -25.27 1.38 -22.86
CA LYS A 219 -26.56 1.54 -23.55
C LYS A 219 -27.53 0.43 -23.15
N GLY A 220 -27.01 -0.78 -22.93
CA GLY A 220 -27.82 -1.94 -22.54
C GLY A 220 -28.47 -1.82 -21.15
N THR A 221 -27.90 -1.03 -20.24
CA THR A 221 -28.32 -0.92 -18.83
C THR A 221 -28.94 0.41 -18.46
N GLN A 222 -28.66 1.48 -19.21
CA GLN A 222 -29.26 2.80 -18.97
C GLN A 222 -30.80 2.82 -18.87
N PRO A 223 -31.58 2.04 -19.66
CA PRO A 223 -33.04 2.05 -19.54
C PRO A 223 -33.58 1.21 -18.36
N LEU A 224 -32.73 0.53 -17.60
CA LEU A 224 -33.14 -0.32 -16.49
C LEU A 224 -33.23 0.50 -15.19
N ASP A 225 -34.24 0.23 -14.38
CA ASP A 225 -34.32 0.75 -13.01
C ASP A 225 -33.35 0.01 -12.08
N ASP A 226 -33.07 0.56 -10.89
CA ASP A 226 -32.13 -0.03 -9.93
C ASP A 226 -32.52 -1.46 -9.54
N ALA A 227 -33.80 -1.72 -9.30
CA ALA A 227 -34.29 -3.07 -8.99
C ALA A 227 -34.17 -4.06 -10.17
N ALA A 228 -34.22 -3.58 -11.41
CA ALA A 228 -34.01 -4.42 -12.59
C ALA A 228 -32.52 -4.66 -12.83
N LEU A 229 -31.69 -3.64 -12.56
CA LEU A 229 -30.24 -3.70 -12.67
C LEU A 229 -29.62 -4.64 -11.62
N SER A 230 -30.17 -4.67 -10.40
CA SER A 230 -29.68 -5.56 -9.34
C SER A 230 -29.88 -7.04 -9.64
N ARG A 231 -30.91 -7.37 -10.42
CA ARG A 231 -31.25 -8.74 -10.86
C ARG A 231 -30.64 -9.09 -12.21
N LEU A 232 -29.97 -8.15 -12.86
CA LEU A 232 -29.41 -8.35 -14.18
C LEU A 232 -28.24 -9.33 -14.15
N ARG A 233 -28.37 -10.42 -14.92
CA ARG A 233 -27.27 -11.34 -15.19
C ARG A 233 -26.45 -10.83 -16.38
N ALA A 234 -25.22 -10.42 -16.11
CA ALA A 234 -24.26 -9.97 -17.14
C ALA A 234 -22.82 -10.38 -16.80
N ASN A 235 -21.93 -10.45 -17.78
CA ASN A 235 -20.50 -10.64 -17.57
C ASN A 235 -19.73 -9.41 -18.06
N ILE A 236 -18.89 -8.84 -17.19
CA ILE A 236 -17.91 -7.83 -17.57
C ILE A 236 -16.58 -8.54 -17.85
N ARG A 237 -16.11 -8.49 -19.09
CA ARG A 237 -14.77 -8.96 -19.48
C ARG A 237 -13.83 -7.76 -19.56
N CYS A 238 -12.73 -7.81 -18.82
CA CYS A 238 -11.70 -6.78 -18.80
C CYS A 238 -10.39 -7.33 -19.35
N GLU A 239 -9.65 -6.47 -20.05
CA GLU A 239 -8.25 -6.73 -20.37
C GLU A 239 -7.39 -6.92 -19.11
N PRO A 240 -6.17 -7.49 -19.24
CA PRO A 240 -5.23 -7.58 -18.13
C PRO A 240 -4.94 -6.19 -17.51
N LEU A 241 -4.60 -6.19 -16.22
CA LEU A 241 -4.32 -4.95 -15.49
C LEU A 241 -3.11 -4.23 -16.12
N HIS A 242 -3.26 -2.91 -16.29
CA HIS A 242 -2.19 -2.04 -16.78
C HIS A 242 -2.33 -0.65 -16.16
N LYS A 243 -1.22 0.09 -16.15
CA LYS A 243 -1.11 1.37 -15.42
C LYS A 243 -1.68 2.57 -16.18
N ASP A 244 -1.87 2.47 -17.49
CA ASP A 244 -2.37 3.59 -18.30
C ASP A 244 -3.80 3.98 -17.89
N ILE A 245 -3.97 5.22 -17.44
CA ILE A 245 -5.25 5.77 -17.00
C ILE A 245 -6.14 6.19 -18.18
N TYR A 246 -5.58 6.33 -19.38
CA TYR A 246 -6.25 6.80 -20.61
C TYR A 246 -6.63 5.68 -21.57
N ARG A 247 -6.34 4.43 -21.23
CA ARG A 247 -6.70 3.26 -22.03
C ARG A 247 -7.57 2.33 -21.19
N PHE A 248 -8.68 1.86 -21.73
CA PHE A 248 -9.41 0.73 -21.15
C PHE A 248 -10.18 0.02 -22.25
N VAL A 249 -10.04 -1.30 -22.32
CA VAL A 249 -10.74 -2.17 -23.25
C VAL A 249 -11.42 -3.29 -22.46
N GLY A 250 -12.73 -3.40 -22.64
CA GLY A 250 -13.52 -4.49 -22.09
C GLY A 250 -14.74 -4.79 -22.96
N ALA A 251 -15.51 -5.78 -22.53
CA ALA A 251 -16.77 -6.17 -23.14
C ALA A 251 -17.81 -6.45 -22.05
N PHE A 252 -19.06 -6.08 -22.33
CA PHE A 252 -20.21 -6.31 -21.48
C PHE A 252 -21.17 -7.26 -22.18
N ASP A 253 -21.29 -8.48 -21.65
CA ASP A 253 -22.16 -9.51 -22.19
C ASP A 253 -23.44 -9.61 -21.35
N ILE A 254 -24.59 -9.33 -21.94
CA ILE A 254 -25.90 -9.51 -21.31
C ILE A 254 -26.56 -10.76 -21.90
N SER A 255 -27.24 -11.55 -21.07
CA SER A 255 -27.95 -12.75 -21.55
C SER A 255 -29.00 -12.39 -22.60
N GLY A 256 -28.87 -12.94 -23.81
CA GLY A 256 -29.82 -12.73 -24.91
C GLY A 256 -29.69 -11.38 -25.64
N LYS A 257 -28.65 -10.58 -25.38
CA LYS A 257 -28.32 -9.37 -26.17
C LYS A 257 -26.92 -9.48 -26.77
N GLU A 258 -26.65 -8.64 -27.77
CA GLU A 258 -25.30 -8.51 -28.31
C GLU A 258 -24.33 -7.94 -27.27
N SER A 259 -23.06 -8.37 -27.36
CA SER A 259 -21.98 -7.86 -26.51
C SER A 259 -21.74 -6.38 -26.79
N GLU A 260 -21.74 -5.55 -25.75
CA GLU A 260 -21.42 -4.13 -25.84
C GLU A 260 -19.94 -3.91 -25.49
N ALA A 261 -19.22 -3.07 -26.25
CA ALA A 261 -17.82 -2.77 -25.97
C ALA A 261 -17.71 -1.73 -24.84
N ILE A 262 -16.83 -1.98 -23.86
CA ILE A 262 -16.53 -1.06 -22.78
C ILE A 262 -15.23 -0.33 -23.10
N SER A 263 -15.29 1.00 -23.15
CA SER A 263 -14.14 1.88 -23.41
C SER A 263 -13.77 2.69 -22.18
N LEU A 264 -12.71 3.50 -22.26
CA LEU A 264 -12.38 4.50 -21.25
C LEU A 264 -13.63 5.30 -20.84
N GLN A 265 -14.45 5.75 -21.78
CA GLN A 265 -15.57 6.64 -21.48
C GLN A 265 -16.65 6.00 -20.58
N ASN A 266 -16.66 4.68 -20.45
CA ASN A 266 -17.61 3.93 -19.62
C ASN A 266 -17.07 3.62 -18.22
N THR A 267 -15.87 4.09 -17.89
CA THR A 267 -15.17 3.73 -16.65
C THR A 267 -15.03 4.89 -15.68
N LEU A 268 -14.92 4.54 -14.41
CA LEU A 268 -14.81 5.42 -13.26
C LEU A 268 -13.62 4.97 -12.42
N TRP A 269 -12.60 5.82 -12.29
CA TRP A 269 -11.39 5.48 -11.54
C TRP A 269 -11.52 5.80 -10.05
N ALA A 270 -10.89 4.98 -9.22
CA ALA A 270 -10.79 5.22 -7.79
C ALA A 270 -10.18 6.61 -7.51
N HIS A 271 -10.69 7.28 -6.49
CA HIS A 271 -10.35 8.65 -6.04
C HIS A 271 -10.80 9.79 -6.95
N CYS A 272 -11.38 9.53 -8.12
CA CYS A 272 -12.12 10.55 -8.85
C CYS A 272 -13.39 10.96 -8.06
N VAL A 273 -13.95 12.12 -8.40
CA VAL A 273 -15.17 12.64 -7.74
C VAL A 273 -16.31 12.71 -8.73
N VAL A 274 -17.48 12.19 -8.34
CA VAL A 274 -18.71 12.32 -9.13
C VAL A 274 -19.13 13.78 -9.14
N ALA A 275 -19.20 14.39 -10.33
CA ALA A 275 -19.45 15.82 -10.49
C ALA A 275 -20.89 16.12 -10.95
N SER A 276 -21.67 15.13 -11.37
CA SER A 276 -23.09 15.32 -11.71
C SER A 276 -23.90 14.06 -11.49
N GLY A 277 -25.15 14.24 -11.04
CA GLY A 277 -26.13 13.17 -10.92
C GLY A 277 -25.87 12.15 -9.81
N SER A 278 -26.69 11.10 -9.83
CA SER A 278 -26.45 9.85 -9.09
C SER A 278 -26.24 8.73 -10.10
N LEU A 279 -25.40 7.76 -9.76
CA LEU A 279 -25.02 6.71 -10.70
C LEU A 279 -24.92 5.34 -10.03
N VAL A 280 -25.20 4.30 -10.81
CA VAL A 280 -24.94 2.91 -10.42
C VAL A 280 -23.74 2.40 -11.22
N ALA A 281 -22.73 1.92 -10.50
CA ALA A 281 -21.50 1.44 -11.08
C ALA A 281 -21.13 0.05 -10.57
N ALA A 282 -20.65 -0.81 -11.46
CA ALA A 282 -20.14 -2.13 -11.10
C ALA A 282 -18.64 -2.06 -10.82
N VAL A 283 -18.21 -2.59 -9.68
CA VAL A 283 -16.80 -2.61 -9.28
C VAL A 283 -16.03 -3.63 -10.11
N ILE A 284 -14.96 -3.19 -10.78
CA ILE A 284 -14.09 -4.04 -11.60
C ILE A 284 -12.74 -4.34 -10.93
N HIS A 285 -12.14 -3.35 -10.26
CA HIS A 285 -10.86 -3.52 -9.56
C HIS A 285 -10.91 -2.86 -8.19
N THR A 286 -10.31 -3.52 -7.20
CA THR A 286 -10.28 -3.12 -5.80
C THR A 286 -8.85 -3.06 -5.28
N GLY A 287 -8.61 -2.21 -4.28
CA GLY A 287 -7.32 -2.16 -3.57
C GLY A 287 -6.10 -1.97 -4.49
N VAL A 288 -5.14 -2.89 -4.38
CA VAL A 288 -3.87 -2.84 -5.14
C VAL A 288 -4.04 -2.93 -6.65
N ASP A 289 -5.18 -3.45 -7.12
CA ASP A 289 -5.48 -3.58 -8.56
C ASP A 289 -6.06 -2.29 -9.17
N THR A 290 -6.40 -1.29 -8.35
CA THR A 290 -6.90 -0.02 -8.87
C THR A 290 -5.78 0.76 -9.57
N ARG A 291 -6.11 1.46 -10.66
CA ARG A 291 -5.14 2.25 -11.42
C ARG A 291 -4.46 3.33 -10.60
N SER A 292 -5.21 3.92 -9.67
CA SER A 292 -4.67 4.93 -8.78
C SER A 292 -3.57 4.37 -7.87
N VAL A 293 -3.68 3.11 -7.42
CA VAL A 293 -2.67 2.45 -6.58
C VAL A 293 -1.52 1.91 -7.43
N MET A 294 -1.79 1.36 -8.61
CA MET A 294 -0.74 0.89 -9.53
C MET A 294 0.19 2.01 -10.03
N ASN A 295 -0.30 3.26 -10.09
CA ASN A 295 0.49 4.45 -10.42
C ASN A 295 1.19 5.09 -9.20
N ARG A 296 0.96 4.60 -7.97
CA ARG A 296 1.71 5.08 -6.81
C ARG A 296 3.13 4.53 -6.81
N SER A 297 4.07 5.36 -6.40
CA SER A 297 5.43 4.91 -6.12
C SER A 297 5.45 3.99 -4.91
N LYS A 298 6.32 2.97 -4.95
CA LYS A 298 6.52 2.07 -3.81
C LYS A 298 6.98 2.88 -2.61
N GLN A 299 6.31 2.70 -1.47
CA GLN A 299 6.63 3.42 -0.24
C GLN A 299 8.08 3.11 0.19
N SER A 300 8.91 4.15 0.20
CA SER A 300 10.31 4.08 0.63
C SER A 300 10.52 4.94 1.88
N THR A 301 11.58 4.64 2.63
CA THR A 301 12.04 5.57 3.68
C THR A 301 12.70 6.74 2.99
N LYS A 302 12.11 7.93 3.17
CA LYS A 302 12.80 9.14 2.76
C LYS A 302 13.92 9.41 3.76
N VAL A 303 15.12 9.63 3.21
CA VAL A 303 16.35 9.96 3.93
C VAL A 303 16.74 11.37 3.52
N GLY A 304 17.08 12.21 4.48
CA GLY A 304 17.55 13.57 4.23
C GLY A 304 19.04 13.61 3.87
N LEU A 305 19.47 14.68 3.22
CA LEU A 305 20.86 14.95 2.86
C LEU A 305 21.75 15.04 4.10
N ILE A 306 21.22 15.57 5.20
CA ILE A 306 21.92 15.60 6.51
C ILE A 306 22.37 14.19 6.94
N GLU A 307 21.61 13.13 6.64
CA GLU A 307 22.06 11.78 7.00
C GLU A 307 23.30 11.37 6.20
N HIS A 308 23.39 11.76 4.94
CA HIS A 308 24.57 11.51 4.10
C HIS A 308 25.77 12.32 4.59
N GLU A 309 25.59 13.59 4.92
CA GLU A 309 26.63 14.47 5.48
C GLU A 309 27.17 13.91 6.81
N LEU A 310 26.28 13.50 7.72
CA LEU A 310 26.67 12.90 8.99
C LEU A 310 27.44 11.60 8.78
N ASN A 311 26.98 10.72 7.89
CA ASN A 311 27.69 9.47 7.58
C ASN A 311 29.09 9.76 7.02
N TYR A 312 29.24 10.74 6.14
CA TYR A 312 30.53 11.17 5.60
C TYR A 312 31.47 11.67 6.72
N LEU A 313 30.97 12.55 7.60
CA LEU A 313 31.74 13.04 8.74
C LEU A 313 32.13 11.91 9.70
N GLY A 314 31.23 10.96 9.94
CA GLY A 314 31.49 9.79 10.78
C GLY A 314 32.62 8.92 10.21
N ILE A 315 32.63 8.68 8.89
CA ILE A 315 33.69 7.94 8.21
C ILE A 315 35.02 8.71 8.29
N LEU A 316 35.00 10.03 8.12
CA LEU A 316 36.20 10.86 8.27
C LEU A 316 36.77 10.77 9.69
N CYS A 317 35.93 10.90 10.72
CA CYS A 317 36.35 10.75 12.12
C CYS A 317 36.88 9.33 12.41
N LEU A 318 36.30 8.28 11.80
CA LEU A 318 36.82 6.92 11.92
C LEU A 318 38.20 6.78 11.30
N SER A 319 38.44 7.42 10.14
CA SER A 319 39.75 7.36 9.49
C SER A 319 40.84 8.00 10.37
N VAL A 320 40.54 9.15 11.00
CA VAL A 320 41.42 9.82 11.96
C VAL A 320 41.63 8.96 13.20
N LEU A 321 40.58 8.34 13.74
CA LEU A 321 40.66 7.43 14.89
C LEU A 321 41.59 6.25 14.63
N VAL A 322 41.47 5.60 13.47
CA VAL A 322 42.33 4.49 13.07
C VAL A 322 43.78 4.97 12.92
N LEU A 323 44.01 6.12 12.29
CA LEU A 323 45.34 6.69 12.11
C LEU A 323 46.01 6.98 13.45
N ILE A 324 45.33 7.66 14.38
CA ILE A 324 45.87 7.95 15.72
C ILE A 324 46.15 6.65 16.47
N SER A 325 45.25 5.66 16.39
CA SER A 325 45.43 4.36 17.06
C SER A 325 46.66 3.62 16.53
N ILE A 326 46.92 3.65 15.22
CA ILE A 326 48.13 3.07 14.62
C ILE A 326 49.38 3.83 15.09
N LEU A 327 49.34 5.17 15.10
CA LEU A 327 50.47 5.98 15.57
C LEU A 327 50.83 5.66 17.03
N LEU A 328 49.83 5.51 17.91
CA LEU A 328 50.06 5.15 19.32
C LEU A 328 50.69 3.77 19.47
N VAL A 329 50.26 2.77 18.69
CA VAL A 329 50.90 1.45 18.67
C VAL A 329 52.32 1.53 18.10
N GLY A 330 52.55 2.38 17.10
CA GLY A 330 53.87 2.63 16.53
C GLY A 330 54.84 3.25 17.54
N GLN A 331 54.37 4.16 18.41
CA GLN A 331 55.16 4.71 19.52
C GLN A 331 55.53 3.64 20.56
N GLN A 332 54.74 2.59 20.68
CA GLN A 332 55.04 1.40 21.50
C GLN A 332 55.93 0.38 20.77
N HIS A 333 56.53 0.76 19.63
CA HIS A 333 57.44 -0.08 18.84
C HIS A 333 56.84 -1.44 18.42
N PHE A 334 55.51 -1.53 18.33
CA PHE A 334 54.78 -2.78 18.05
C PHE A 334 55.12 -3.94 18.99
N GLU A 335 55.58 -3.64 20.22
CA GLU A 335 55.94 -4.68 21.18
C GLU A 335 54.70 -5.39 21.76
N GLY A 336 54.78 -6.71 21.92
CA GLY A 336 53.72 -7.54 22.50
C GLY A 336 52.52 -7.76 21.57
N SER A 337 51.32 -7.89 22.15
CA SER A 337 50.06 -8.09 21.42
C SER A 337 49.56 -6.78 20.78
N TRP A 338 50.30 -6.28 19.79
CA TRP A 338 50.04 -4.98 19.15
C TRP A 338 48.60 -4.85 18.61
N ALA A 339 47.99 -5.93 18.12
CA ALA A 339 46.62 -5.93 17.63
C ALA A 339 45.60 -5.67 18.76
N THR A 340 45.80 -6.28 19.93
CA THR A 340 44.99 -6.02 21.12
C THR A 340 45.13 -4.58 21.59
N MET A 341 46.36 -4.05 21.57
CA MET A 341 46.63 -2.65 21.93
C MET A 341 45.98 -1.68 20.95
N PHE A 342 46.05 -1.97 19.65
CA PHE A 342 45.35 -1.20 18.61
C PHE A 342 43.84 -1.09 18.88
N PHE A 343 43.16 -2.22 19.12
CA PHE A 343 41.73 -2.20 19.41
C PHE A 343 41.41 -1.50 20.73
N ARG A 344 42.25 -1.64 21.77
CA ARG A 344 42.09 -0.90 23.03
C ARG A 344 42.20 0.62 22.83
N PHE A 345 43.17 1.10 22.05
CA PHE A 345 43.29 2.52 21.72
C PHE A 345 42.11 3.02 20.89
N LEU A 346 41.65 2.23 19.91
CA LEU A 346 40.46 2.55 19.12
C LEU A 346 39.22 2.71 19.99
N ILE A 347 39.02 1.81 20.96
CA ILE A 347 37.90 1.86 21.91
C ILE A 347 38.04 3.08 22.84
N LEU A 348 39.24 3.34 23.36
CA LEU A 348 39.49 4.45 24.29
C LEU A 348 39.28 5.82 23.63
N LEU A 349 39.66 5.95 22.35
CA LEU A 349 39.50 7.17 21.56
C LEU A 349 38.15 7.25 20.83
N SER A 350 37.25 6.27 21.03
CA SER A 350 35.96 6.21 20.33
C SER A 350 35.04 7.41 20.60
N SER A 351 35.28 8.17 21.67
CA SER A 351 34.57 9.41 21.97
C SER A 351 34.73 10.51 20.91
N ILE A 352 35.70 10.37 20.00
CA ILE A 352 35.88 11.26 18.83
C ILE A 352 34.66 11.25 17.91
N ILE A 353 33.91 10.15 17.82
CA ILE A 353 32.69 10.04 17.01
C ILE A 353 31.49 10.20 17.96
N PRO A 354 30.95 11.39 18.21
CA PRO A 354 29.97 11.57 19.29
C PRO A 354 28.59 10.97 18.93
N ILE A 355 28.11 10.01 19.73
CA ILE A 355 26.78 9.41 19.57
C ILE A 355 25.65 10.43 19.74
N SER A 356 25.90 11.46 20.53
CA SER A 356 24.95 12.54 20.83
C SER A 356 24.53 13.30 19.56
N MET A 357 25.37 13.37 18.53
CA MET A 357 24.98 13.97 17.25
C MET A 357 23.76 13.28 16.65
N ARG A 358 23.72 11.94 16.68
CA ARG A 358 22.58 11.20 16.13
C ARG A 358 21.31 11.46 16.93
N VAL A 359 21.40 11.40 18.26
CA VAL A 359 20.26 11.66 19.15
C VAL A 359 19.71 13.08 18.95
N ASN A 360 20.59 14.08 18.87
CA ASN A 360 20.20 15.47 18.69
C ASN A 360 19.47 15.70 17.37
N VAL A 361 19.93 15.08 16.28
CA VAL A 361 19.30 15.18 14.97
C VAL A 361 17.92 14.51 14.98
N ASP A 362 17.82 13.30 15.54
CA ASP A 362 16.53 12.60 15.60
C ASP A 362 15.52 13.32 16.50
N LEU A 363 15.95 13.85 17.64
CA LEU A 363 15.11 14.65 18.53
C LEU A 363 14.71 15.99 17.89
N GLY A 364 15.65 16.67 17.25
CA GLY A 364 15.40 17.92 16.52
C GLY A 364 14.36 17.71 15.42
N ARG A 365 14.48 16.63 14.64
CA ARG A 365 13.48 16.28 13.61
C ARG A 365 12.08 16.05 14.17
N ILE A 366 11.97 15.36 15.31
CA ILE A 366 10.68 15.15 15.99
C ILE A 366 10.10 16.49 16.43
N TRP A 367 10.91 17.35 17.04
CA TRP A 367 10.51 18.67 17.50
C TRP A 367 10.05 19.56 16.34
N TYR A 368 10.84 19.66 15.26
CA TYR A 368 10.47 20.47 14.11
C TYR A 368 9.20 19.96 13.42
N ALA A 369 9.04 18.65 13.28
CA ALA A 369 7.80 18.09 12.74
C ALA A 369 6.57 18.39 13.62
N TYR A 370 6.75 18.44 14.94
CA TYR A 370 5.70 18.86 15.87
C TYR A 370 5.41 20.36 15.75
N ALA A 371 6.44 21.20 15.73
CA ALA A 371 6.32 22.65 15.63
C ALA A 371 5.59 23.08 14.34
N ILE A 372 5.90 22.44 13.19
CA ILE A 372 5.19 22.65 11.92
C ILE A 372 3.68 22.41 12.07
N GLY A 373 3.27 21.42 12.86
CA GLY A 373 1.85 21.12 13.09
C GLY A 373 1.14 22.05 14.08
N GLN A 374 1.88 22.90 14.80
CA GLN A 374 1.37 23.86 15.79
C GLN A 374 1.47 25.32 15.32
N ASP A 375 1.93 25.54 14.08
CA ASP A 375 2.08 26.89 13.54
C ASP A 375 0.71 27.53 13.29
N HIS A 376 0.48 28.67 13.95
CA HIS A 376 -0.77 29.43 13.85
C HIS A 376 -0.83 30.27 12.57
N ASN A 377 0.32 30.61 11.99
CA ASN A 377 0.39 31.40 10.75
C ASN A 377 -0.05 30.58 9.53
N VAL A 378 0.08 29.25 9.60
CA VAL A 378 -0.28 28.34 8.52
C VAL A 378 -1.18 27.22 9.04
N PRO A 379 -2.46 27.52 9.32
CA PRO A 379 -3.37 26.57 9.95
C PRO A 379 -3.60 25.34 9.05
N GLY A 380 -3.70 24.17 9.67
CA GLY A 380 -3.96 22.91 8.98
C GLY A 380 -2.73 22.21 8.40
N MET A 381 -1.51 22.74 8.62
CA MET A 381 -0.29 22.02 8.26
C MET A 381 -0.09 20.77 9.11
N ILE A 382 0.26 19.67 8.44
CA ILE A 382 0.51 18.37 9.08
C ILE A 382 1.79 17.77 8.50
N ALA A 383 2.82 17.63 9.34
CA ALA A 383 4.01 16.89 8.98
C ALA A 383 3.70 15.38 8.87
N ARG A 384 3.63 14.87 7.64
CA ARG A 384 3.34 13.45 7.36
C ARG A 384 4.57 12.54 7.43
N ASN A 385 5.77 13.12 7.47
CA ASN A 385 7.03 12.41 7.57
C ASN A 385 7.96 13.19 8.50
N THR A 386 8.43 12.54 9.57
CA THR A 386 9.29 13.16 10.58
C THR A 386 10.79 12.99 10.29
N ASN A 387 11.19 12.43 9.14
CA ASN A 387 12.61 12.18 8.83
C ASN A 387 13.29 13.29 8.03
N ILE A 388 12.54 14.20 7.43
CA ILE A 388 13.06 15.19 6.47
C ILE A 388 12.57 16.63 6.69
N PRO A 389 12.25 17.12 7.91
CA PRO A 389 11.82 18.51 8.09
C PRO A 389 12.89 19.53 7.64
N GLU A 390 14.18 19.21 7.79
CA GLU A 390 15.30 20.06 7.39
C GLU A 390 15.41 20.29 5.87
N GLU A 391 14.92 19.36 5.06
CA GLU A 391 15.04 19.41 3.60
C GLU A 391 14.18 20.52 3.01
N LEU A 392 13.16 20.99 3.74
CA LEU A 392 12.33 22.13 3.34
C LEU A 392 13.15 23.42 3.18
N GLY A 393 14.27 23.56 3.90
CA GLY A 393 15.18 24.68 3.75
C GLY A 393 16.27 24.49 2.70
N ARG A 394 16.30 23.34 2.01
CA ARG A 394 17.34 22.94 1.06
C ARG A 394 16.76 22.53 -0.31
N LEU A 395 15.52 22.93 -0.59
CA LEU A 395 14.76 22.59 -1.81
C LEU A 395 15.42 23.08 -3.10
#